data_AF-A0A290YXS7-F1
#
_entry.id   AF-A0A290YXS7-F1
#
_cell.length_a   1.000
_cell.length_b   1.000
_cell.length_c   1.000
_cell.angle_alpha   90.00
_cell.angle_beta   90.00
_cell.angle_gamma   90.00
#
_symmetry.space_group_name_H-M   'P 1'
#
loop_
_entity.id
_entity.type
_entity.pdbx_description
1 polymer ?
#
loop_
_entity_poly.entity_id
_entity_poly.type
_entity_poly.pdbx_seq_one_letter_code
_entity_poly.pdbx_strand_id
1 'polypeptide(L)'
;MAETSAVAEQKRMKVLVPVDESEGSLYALRWAVDHLFDNYPAGLEPPEQEQAAVTLVNVQPIFQPFIYPAGPVVYATPAVIDSVKKAQEQNAATIIARALRICTEKKIKAETLILQGDAKDKICEAAEELHVDLVVIGSRGLGTIKRALLGSVSNYCVHHVHCPVLVVKPPTKLPHD
;
A
#
# COMPACT_ATOMS: atom_id res chain seq x y z
N MET A 1 -22.50 40.78 20.57
CA MET A 1 -22.67 39.49 19.89
C MET A 1 -21.33 39.16 19.26
N ALA A 2 -20.56 38.27 19.88
CA ALA A 2 -19.26 37.84 19.36
C ALA A 2 -19.51 36.58 18.53
N GLU A 3 -19.26 36.66 17.22
CA GLU A 3 -19.17 35.48 16.36
C GLU A 3 -17.85 34.78 16.68
N THR A 4 -17.93 33.68 17.42
CA THR A 4 -16.81 32.76 17.58
C THR A 4 -16.67 32.00 16.26
N SER A 5 -15.73 32.42 15.41
CA SER A 5 -15.36 31.65 14.22
C SER A 5 -14.75 30.32 14.68
N ALA A 6 -15.49 29.23 14.51
CA ALA A 6 -14.93 27.89 14.62
C ALA A 6 -13.86 27.75 13.52
N VAL A 7 -12.59 27.83 13.91
CA VAL A 7 -11.49 27.40 13.06
C VAL A 7 -11.74 25.92 12.80
N ALA A 8 -12.09 25.56 11.57
CA ALA A 8 -12.28 24.18 11.19
C ALA A 8 -10.97 23.42 11.46
N GLU A 9 -10.99 22.44 12.37
CA GLU A 9 -9.91 21.47 12.50
C GLU A 9 -9.69 20.83 11.13
N GLN A 10 -8.57 21.16 10.50
CA GLN A 10 -8.23 20.66 9.18
C GLN A 10 -7.83 19.18 9.35
N LYS A 11 -8.81 18.28 9.17
CA LYS A 11 -8.63 16.83 9.37
C LYS A 11 -7.45 16.34 8.54
N ARG A 12 -6.45 15.77 9.22
CA ARG A 12 -5.28 15.12 8.64
C ARG A 12 -5.71 13.99 7.70
N MET A 13 -5.43 14.11 6.41
CA MET A 13 -5.76 13.08 5.41
C MET A 13 -4.95 11.80 5.69
N LYS A 14 -5.63 10.67 5.89
CA LYS A 14 -5.01 9.35 6.06
C LYS A 14 -4.94 8.66 4.71
N VAL A 15 -3.73 8.35 4.26
CA VAL A 15 -3.47 7.71 2.97
C VAL A 15 -2.92 6.31 3.19
N LEU A 16 -3.55 5.31 2.61
CA LEU A 16 -3.07 3.93 2.62
C LEU A 16 -2.47 3.60 1.26
N VAL A 17 -1.25 3.06 1.25
CA VAL A 17 -0.55 2.66 0.03
C VAL A 17 -0.18 1.18 0.13
N PRO A 18 -0.87 0.29 -0.59
CA PRO A 18 -0.47 -1.10 -0.68
C PRO A 18 0.82 -1.25 -1.50
N VAL A 19 1.80 -1.97 -0.96
CA VAL A 19 3.10 -2.21 -1.58
C VAL A 19 3.40 -3.71 -1.67
N ASP A 20 3.84 -4.14 -2.85
CA ASP A 20 4.36 -5.48 -3.12
C ASP A 20 5.76 -5.38 -3.75
N GLU A 21 6.28 -6.48 -4.30
CA GLU A 21 7.60 -6.50 -4.95
C GLU A 21 7.60 -5.79 -6.32
N SER A 22 6.44 -5.33 -6.82
CA SER A 22 6.33 -4.77 -8.15
C SER A 22 6.81 -3.32 -8.22
N GLU A 23 7.40 -2.96 -9.37
CA GLU A 23 7.69 -1.55 -9.68
C GLU A 23 6.42 -0.71 -9.77
N GLY A 24 5.27 -1.31 -10.08
CA GLY A 24 3.99 -0.63 -10.19
C GLY A 24 3.51 -0.08 -8.84
N SER A 25 3.59 -0.87 -7.76
CA SER A 25 3.21 -0.41 -6.43
C SER A 25 4.18 0.64 -5.90
N LEU A 26 5.49 0.46 -6.14
CA LEU A 26 6.49 1.44 -5.70
C LEU A 26 6.42 2.74 -6.47
N TYR A 27 6.08 2.69 -7.77
CA TYR A 27 5.78 3.88 -8.54
C TYR A 27 4.56 4.62 -7.99
N ALA A 28 3.50 3.89 -7.61
CA ALA A 28 2.31 4.49 -6.99
C ALA A 28 2.65 5.20 -5.67
N LEU A 29 3.51 4.59 -4.85
CA LEU A 29 4.02 5.23 -3.64
C LEU A 29 4.80 6.51 -3.95
N ARG A 30 5.75 6.48 -4.90
CA ARG A 30 6.51 7.67 -5.33
C ARG A 30 5.57 8.78 -5.79
N TRP A 31 4.61 8.43 -6.63
CA TRP A 31 3.62 9.38 -7.10
C TRP A 31 2.83 9.99 -5.93
N ALA A 32 2.38 9.17 -4.97
CA ALA A 32 1.65 9.64 -3.81
C ALA A 32 2.46 10.65 -3.00
N VAL A 33 3.71 10.31 -2.65
CA VAL A 33 4.57 11.21 -1.86
C VAL A 33 4.89 12.51 -2.61
N ASP A 34 5.06 12.45 -3.93
CA ASP A 34 5.41 13.60 -4.77
C ASP A 34 4.24 14.57 -5.02
N HIS A 35 2.98 14.13 -4.88
CA HIS A 35 1.83 14.94 -5.32
C HIS A 35 0.79 15.21 -4.22
N LEU A 36 0.72 14.38 -3.18
CA LEU A 36 -0.30 14.53 -2.14
C LEU A 36 0.20 15.32 -0.92
N PHE A 37 1.51 15.39 -0.72
CA PHE A 37 2.11 15.92 0.53
C PHE A 37 2.89 17.23 0.33
N ASP A 38 3.03 17.71 -0.91
CA ASP A 38 3.74 18.95 -1.28
C ASP A 38 2.89 20.24 -1.16
N ASN A 39 1.79 20.21 -0.39
CA ASN A 39 0.85 21.34 -0.28
C ASN A 39 1.20 22.37 0.81
N TYR A 40 2.38 22.30 1.43
CA TYR A 40 2.79 23.30 2.42
C TYR A 40 3.65 24.41 1.76
N PRO A 41 3.32 25.70 1.95
CA PRO A 41 4.09 26.79 1.38
C PRO A 41 5.56 26.72 1.81
N ALA A 42 6.46 26.90 0.84
CA ALA A 42 7.90 26.85 1.05
C ALA A 42 8.32 27.77 2.22
N GLY A 43 8.97 27.19 3.23
CA GLY A 43 9.52 27.92 4.38
C GLY A 43 8.73 27.78 5.69
N LEU A 44 7.58 27.10 5.69
CA LEU A 44 6.86 26.71 6.91
C LEU A 44 6.88 25.18 7.01
N GLU A 45 7.55 24.64 8.03
CA GLU A 45 7.38 23.22 8.34
C GLU A 45 5.95 23.02 8.88
N PRO A 46 5.18 22.04 8.35
CA PRO A 46 3.88 21.74 8.91
C PRO A 46 4.02 21.37 10.40
N PRO A 47 3.11 21.80 11.27
CA PRO A 47 2.98 21.22 12.60
C PRO A 47 2.91 19.70 12.48
N GLU A 48 3.58 18.97 13.38
CA GLU A 48 3.60 17.49 13.34
C GLU A 48 2.19 16.87 13.34
N GLN A 49 1.18 17.62 13.80
CA GLN A 49 -0.22 17.21 13.84
C GLN A 49 -0.97 17.33 12.49
N GLU A 50 -0.46 18.07 11.50
CA GLU A 50 -1.16 18.38 10.23
C GLU A 50 -0.64 17.60 9.00
N GLN A 51 0.47 16.88 9.11
CA GLN A 51 0.99 16.07 8.00
C GLN A 51 0.08 14.88 7.73
N ALA A 52 -0.47 14.78 6.51
CA ALA A 52 -1.16 13.59 6.06
C ALA A 52 -0.33 12.34 6.37
N ALA A 53 -0.96 11.31 6.93
CA ALA A 53 -0.27 10.12 7.41
C ALA A 53 -0.31 9.04 6.33
N VAL A 54 0.87 8.54 5.95
CA VAL A 54 0.99 7.41 5.03
C VAL A 54 1.05 6.12 5.83
N THR A 55 0.16 5.18 5.53
CA THR A 55 0.27 3.80 6.00
C THR A 55 0.65 2.90 4.83
N LEU A 56 1.84 2.31 4.92
CA LEU A 56 2.34 1.33 3.95
C LEU A 56 1.83 -0.05 4.32
N VAL A 57 1.07 -0.69 3.44
CA VAL A 57 0.49 -2.02 3.68
C VAL A 57 1.13 -3.05 2.79
N ASN A 58 1.69 -4.10 3.37
CA ASN A 58 2.14 -5.27 2.62
C ASN A 58 1.34 -6.50 3.06
N VAL A 59 0.73 -7.20 2.11
CA VAL A 59 -0.08 -8.40 2.38
C VAL A 59 0.68 -9.64 1.92
N GLN A 60 0.93 -10.55 2.86
CA GLN A 60 1.57 -11.84 2.63
C GLN A 60 0.50 -12.93 2.44
N PRO A 61 0.64 -13.82 1.45
CA PRO A 61 -0.31 -14.90 1.27
C PRO A 61 -0.24 -15.89 2.43
N ILE A 62 -1.38 -16.46 2.81
CA ILE A 62 -1.42 -17.53 3.81
C ILE A 62 -0.76 -18.77 3.21
N PHE A 63 0.32 -19.25 3.85
CA PHE A 63 0.89 -20.54 3.50
C PHE A 63 -0.05 -21.65 3.99
N GLN A 64 -0.64 -22.41 3.05
CA GLN A 64 -1.39 -23.61 3.40
C GLN A 64 -0.41 -24.77 3.60
N PRO A 65 -0.29 -25.36 4.80
CA PRO A 65 0.70 -26.39 5.10
C PRO A 65 0.30 -27.77 4.57
N PHE A 66 -0.75 -27.86 3.75
CA PHE A 66 -1.25 -29.11 3.17
C PHE A 66 -1.45 -28.93 1.66
N ILE A 67 -1.10 -29.96 0.89
CA ILE A 67 -1.33 -30.03 -0.54
C ILE A 67 -2.39 -31.10 -0.81
N TYR A 68 -3.41 -30.75 -1.59
CA TYR A 68 -4.40 -31.70 -2.12
C TYR A 68 -4.04 -32.05 -3.57
N PRO A 69 -3.26 -33.11 -3.83
CA PRO A 69 -3.27 -33.75 -5.13
C PRO A 69 -4.64 -34.44 -5.35
N ALA A 70 -4.89 -34.96 -6.54
CA ALA A 70 -6.01 -35.89 -6.78
C ALA A 70 -5.73 -37.25 -6.08
N GLY A 71 -5.52 -37.24 -4.76
CA GLY A 71 -4.95 -38.32 -3.94
C GLY A 71 -4.84 -37.96 -2.45
N PRO A 72 -4.08 -38.73 -1.64
CA PRO A 72 -4.00 -38.55 -0.20
C PRO A 72 -3.35 -37.21 0.21
N VAL A 73 -3.82 -36.66 1.32
CA VAL A 73 -3.33 -35.39 1.89
C VAL A 73 -1.88 -35.53 2.32
N VAL A 74 -1.04 -34.61 1.84
CA VAL A 74 0.37 -34.51 2.25
C VAL A 74 0.56 -33.23 3.07
N TYR A 75 1.14 -33.37 4.26
CA TYR A 75 1.46 -32.25 5.15
C TYR A 75 2.92 -31.82 4.97
N ALA A 76 3.16 -30.52 4.99
CA ALA A 76 4.49 -29.95 5.08
C ALA A 76 5.12 -30.29 6.43
N THR A 77 6.43 -30.57 6.43
CA THR A 77 7.17 -30.78 7.68
C THR A 77 7.34 -29.46 8.44
N PRO A 78 7.54 -29.48 9.77
CA PRO A 78 7.81 -28.27 10.54
C PRO A 78 8.95 -27.42 9.98
N ALA A 79 10.03 -28.07 9.53
CA ALA A 79 11.17 -27.38 8.90
C ALA A 79 10.78 -26.63 7.61
N VAL A 80 9.91 -27.22 6.79
CA VAL A 80 9.37 -26.54 5.60
C VAL A 80 8.50 -25.35 6.01
N ILE A 81 7.59 -25.53 6.98
CA ILE A 81 6.73 -24.46 7.48
C ILE A 81 7.58 -23.28 7.99
N ASP A 82 8.58 -23.54 8.82
CA ASP A 82 9.47 -22.53 9.38
C ASP A 82 10.27 -21.81 8.28
N SER A 83 10.77 -22.56 7.29
CA SER A 83 11.50 -21.96 6.17
C SER A 83 10.64 -21.02 5.32
N VAL A 84 9.38 -21.40 5.06
CA VAL A 84 8.44 -20.55 4.32
C VAL A 84 8.09 -19.31 5.12
N LYS A 85 7.78 -19.46 6.41
CA LYS A 85 7.49 -18.33 7.29
C LYS A 85 8.64 -17.34 7.33
N LYS A 86 9.87 -17.82 7.51
CA LYS A 86 11.08 -16.99 7.51
C LYS A 86 11.28 -16.29 6.16
N ALA A 87 11.05 -16.98 5.05
CA ALA A 87 11.14 -16.37 3.72
C ALA A 87 10.10 -15.26 3.54
N GLN A 88 8.86 -15.46 3.98
CA GLN A 88 7.80 -14.44 3.93
C GLN A 88 8.15 -13.21 4.78
N GLU A 89 8.65 -13.41 5.99
CA GLU A 89 9.11 -12.33 6.87
C GLU A 89 10.26 -11.52 6.23
N GLN A 90 11.25 -12.22 5.65
CA GLN A 90 12.39 -11.60 4.97
C GLN A 90 11.95 -10.79 3.74
N ASN A 91 11.03 -11.33 2.95
CA ASN A 91 10.48 -10.67 1.77
C ASN A 91 9.68 -9.42 2.16
N ALA A 92 8.78 -9.55 3.13
CA ALA A 92 8.00 -8.42 3.65
C ALA A 92 8.90 -7.30 4.18
N ALA A 93 9.92 -7.65 4.97
CA ALA A 93 10.89 -6.70 5.49
C ALA A 93 11.64 -5.96 4.36
N THR A 94 12.01 -6.66 3.29
CA THR A 94 12.70 -6.09 2.13
C THR A 94 11.81 -5.11 1.36
N ILE A 95 10.55 -5.48 1.12
CA ILE A 95 9.55 -4.63 0.44
C ILE A 95 9.30 -3.36 1.26
N ILE A 96 9.03 -3.52 2.55
CA ILE A 96 8.76 -2.40 3.45
C ILE A 96 9.97 -1.48 3.58
N ALA A 97 11.19 -2.02 3.69
CA ALA A 97 12.41 -1.20 3.73
C ALA A 97 12.58 -0.36 2.45
N ARG A 98 12.29 -0.94 1.28
CA ARG A 98 12.35 -0.23 -0.01
C ARG A 98 11.28 0.87 -0.09
N ALA A 99 10.08 0.61 0.41
CA ALA A 99 8.99 1.59 0.46
C ALA A 99 9.28 2.72 1.44
N LEU A 100 9.73 2.41 2.66
CA LEU A 100 10.11 3.40 3.67
C LEU A 100 11.21 4.34 3.18
N ARG A 101 12.20 3.83 2.41
CA ARG A 101 13.23 4.68 1.82
C ARG A 101 12.64 5.80 0.96
N ILE A 102 11.59 5.51 0.17
CA ILE A 102 10.91 6.52 -0.66
C ILE A 102 10.28 7.61 0.21
N CYS A 103 9.62 7.22 1.31
CA CYS A 103 9.02 8.16 2.25
C CYS A 103 10.09 9.02 2.95
N THR A 104 11.17 8.40 3.44
CA THR A 104 12.27 9.08 4.15
C THR A 104 13.00 10.08 3.25
N GLU A 105 13.24 9.74 1.98
CA GLU A 105 13.85 10.65 0.98
C GLU A 105 13.03 11.94 0.80
N LYS A 106 11.72 11.86 1.02
CA LYS A 106 10.76 12.97 0.92
C LYS A 106 10.35 13.54 2.27
N LYS A 107 11.00 13.11 3.36
CA LYS A 107 10.70 13.51 4.75
C LYS A 107 9.25 13.25 5.16
N ILE A 108 8.59 12.26 4.56
CA ILE A 108 7.22 11.86 4.90
C ILE A 108 7.28 10.79 5.99
N LYS A 109 6.62 11.05 7.14
CA LYS A 109 6.42 10.04 8.18
C LYS A 109 5.44 8.98 7.66
N ALA A 110 5.88 7.72 7.65
CA ALA A 110 5.05 6.59 7.23
C ALA A 110 5.01 5.52 8.32
N GLU A 111 3.80 5.03 8.58
CA GLU A 111 3.56 3.83 9.38
C GLU A 111 3.56 2.60 8.47
N THR A 112 3.84 1.43 9.05
CA THR A 112 3.90 0.17 8.29
C THR A 112 2.96 -0.86 8.89
N LEU A 113 2.31 -1.63 8.03
CA LEU A 113 1.41 -2.71 8.42
C LEU A 113 1.64 -3.92 7.51
N ILE A 114 2.01 -5.04 8.11
CA ILE A 114 2.19 -6.32 7.42
C ILE A 114 1.00 -7.21 7.78
N LEU A 115 0.22 -7.60 6.78
CA LEU A 115 -0.98 -8.43 6.94
C LEU A 115 -0.79 -9.80 6.31
N GLN A 116 -1.58 -10.79 6.73
CA GLN A 116 -1.64 -12.10 6.10
C GLN A 116 -3.04 -12.36 5.55
N GLY A 117 -3.15 -12.81 4.30
CA GLY A 117 -4.44 -13.09 3.66
C GLY A 117 -4.44 -12.89 2.15
N ASP A 118 -5.65 -12.78 1.58
CA ASP A 118 -5.82 -12.28 0.22
C ASP A 118 -5.66 -10.76 0.23
N ALA A 119 -4.81 -10.23 -0.65
CA ALA A 119 -4.53 -8.80 -0.73
C ALA A 119 -5.78 -7.96 -0.99
N LYS A 120 -6.74 -8.47 -1.77
CA LYS A 120 -8.00 -7.78 -2.09
C LYS A 120 -8.79 -7.46 -0.84
N ASP A 121 -8.96 -8.45 0.03
CA ASP A 121 -9.76 -8.33 1.24
C ASP A 121 -9.00 -7.56 2.31
N LYS A 122 -7.72 -7.90 2.53
CA LYS A 122 -6.90 -7.25 3.56
C LYS A 122 -6.69 -5.76 3.33
N ILE A 123 -6.62 -5.30 2.09
CA ILE A 123 -6.55 -3.86 1.80
C ILE A 123 -7.89 -3.17 2.12
N CYS A 124 -9.02 -3.80 1.83
CA CYS A 124 -10.34 -3.23 2.14
C CYS A 124 -10.58 -3.16 3.64
N GLU A 125 -10.31 -4.25 4.36
CA GLU A 125 -10.38 -4.33 5.82
C GLU A 125 -9.50 -3.27 6.47
N ALA A 126 -8.22 -3.18 6.08
CA ALA A 126 -7.30 -2.20 6.66
C ALA A 126 -7.72 -0.75 6.37
N ALA A 127 -8.26 -0.48 5.18
CA ALA A 127 -8.78 0.84 4.87
C ALA A 127 -9.92 1.23 5.81
N GLU A 128 -10.87 0.31 6.04
CA GLU A 128 -12.02 0.52 6.92
C GLU A 128 -11.61 0.66 8.39
N GLU A 129 -10.81 -0.26 8.90
CA GLU A 129 -10.33 -0.28 10.30
C GLU A 129 -9.53 0.97 10.67
N LEU A 130 -8.69 1.47 9.76
CA LEU A 130 -7.86 2.65 10.00
C LEU A 130 -8.59 3.96 9.68
N HIS A 131 -9.82 3.89 9.18
CA HIS A 131 -10.62 5.02 8.68
C HIS A 131 -9.85 5.87 7.67
N VAL A 132 -9.32 5.19 6.64
CA VAL A 132 -8.50 5.79 5.58
C VAL A 132 -9.33 6.70 4.69
N ASP A 133 -8.81 7.88 4.38
CA ASP A 133 -9.47 8.86 3.51
C ASP A 133 -9.17 8.63 2.02
N LEU A 134 -8.05 7.99 1.69
CA LEU A 134 -7.64 7.68 0.32
C LEU A 134 -6.76 6.41 0.26
N VAL A 135 -7.09 5.49 -0.64
CA VAL A 135 -6.21 4.38 -1.01
C VAL A 135 -5.49 4.72 -2.32
N VAL A 136 -4.15 4.72 -2.31
CA VAL A 136 -3.35 4.89 -3.53
C VAL A 136 -2.75 3.55 -3.91
N ILE A 137 -3.10 3.03 -5.08
CA ILE A 137 -2.68 1.71 -5.53
C ILE A 137 -2.09 1.76 -6.94
N GLY A 138 -1.07 0.93 -7.19
CA GLY A 138 -0.56 0.74 -8.54
C GLY A 138 -1.61 0.14 -9.46
N SER A 139 -1.60 0.52 -10.74
CA SER A 139 -2.49 -0.06 -11.76
C SER A 139 -2.24 -1.56 -12.01
N ARG A 140 -1.06 -2.06 -11.63
CA ARG A 140 -0.58 -3.43 -11.86
C ARG A 140 0.36 -3.85 -10.73
N GLY A 141 0.39 -5.15 -10.43
CA GLY A 141 1.35 -5.78 -9.51
C GLY A 141 2.31 -6.71 -10.25
N LEU A 142 2.60 -7.88 -9.69
CA LEU A 142 3.57 -8.88 -10.18
C LEU A 142 3.27 -9.53 -11.56
N GLY A 143 2.15 -9.18 -12.23
CA GLY A 143 1.69 -9.84 -13.46
C GLY A 143 2.10 -9.14 -14.77
N THR A 144 2.45 -9.94 -15.80
CA THR A 144 3.05 -9.52 -17.09
C THR A 144 2.06 -9.11 -18.21
N ILE A 145 0.78 -8.87 -17.91
CA ILE A 145 -0.23 -8.58 -18.95
C ILE A 145 0.09 -7.24 -19.67
N LYS A 146 0.33 -7.28 -20.97
CA LYS A 146 0.83 -6.13 -21.77
C LYS A 146 -0.23 -5.08 -22.17
N ARG A 147 -1.47 -5.15 -21.68
CA ARG A 147 -2.59 -4.28 -22.13
C ARG A 147 -3.19 -3.47 -20.97
N ALA A 148 -3.98 -2.45 -21.31
CA ALA A 148 -4.63 -1.45 -20.43
C ALA A 148 -5.66 -2.01 -19.42
N LEU A 149 -5.42 -3.19 -18.88
CA LEU A 149 -6.23 -3.81 -17.83
C LEU A 149 -5.61 -3.50 -16.47
N LEU A 150 -6.46 -3.19 -15.50
CA LEU A 150 -6.10 -3.12 -14.09
C LEU A 150 -5.65 -4.50 -13.59
N GLY A 151 -4.71 -4.53 -12.65
CA GLY A 151 -4.37 -5.71 -11.88
C GLY A 151 -5.57 -6.21 -11.07
N SER A 152 -5.58 -7.50 -10.70
CA SER A 152 -6.70 -8.12 -9.97
C SER A 152 -6.99 -7.41 -8.64
N VAL A 153 -5.95 -7.00 -7.91
CA VAL A 153 -6.08 -6.27 -6.63
C VAL A 153 -6.61 -4.86 -6.87
N SER A 154 -5.98 -4.09 -7.75
CA SER A 154 -6.42 -2.72 -8.07
C SER A 154 -7.86 -2.69 -8.59
N ASN A 155 -8.23 -3.62 -9.47
CA ASN A 155 -9.59 -3.76 -9.96
C ASN A 155 -10.57 -4.13 -8.84
N TYR A 156 -10.17 -4.94 -7.87
CA TYR A 156 -11.03 -5.24 -6.73
C TYR A 156 -11.22 -4.02 -5.83
N CYS A 157 -10.13 -3.36 -5.44
CA CYS A 157 -10.17 -2.20 -4.54
C CYS A 157 -11.05 -1.07 -5.09
N VAL A 158 -10.95 -0.73 -6.37
CA VAL A 158 -11.79 0.35 -6.97
C VAL A 158 -13.30 0.08 -6.87
N HIS A 159 -13.73 -1.17 -6.69
CA HIS A 159 -15.14 -1.54 -6.55
C HIS A 159 -15.58 -1.77 -5.10
N HIS A 160 -14.65 -2.08 -4.18
CA HIS A 160 -15.00 -2.60 -2.85
C HIS A 160 -14.46 -1.79 -1.68
N VAL A 161 -13.42 -0.97 -1.87
CA VAL A 161 -12.91 -0.13 -0.78
C VAL A 161 -13.94 0.97 -0.46
N HIS A 162 -14.14 1.23 0.82
CA HIS A 162 -15.18 2.16 1.29
C HIS A 162 -14.86 3.65 1.03
N CYS A 163 -13.60 3.98 0.71
CA CYS A 163 -13.11 5.33 0.48
C CYS A 163 -12.61 5.54 -0.97
N PRO A 164 -12.30 6.77 -1.39
CA PRO A 164 -11.72 7.01 -2.71
C PRO A 164 -10.48 6.14 -3.00
N VAL A 165 -10.39 5.65 -4.23
CA VAL A 165 -9.22 4.91 -4.73
C VAL A 165 -8.55 5.69 -5.85
N LEU A 166 -7.28 6.01 -5.67
CA LEU A 166 -6.43 6.52 -6.73
C LEU A 166 -5.59 5.41 -7.32
N VAL A 167 -5.85 5.11 -8.59
CA VAL A 167 -5.05 4.14 -9.35
C VAL A 167 -3.95 4.86 -10.11
N VAL A 168 -2.69 4.57 -9.77
CA VAL A 168 -1.53 5.18 -10.40
C VAL A 168 -0.94 4.23 -11.44
N LYS A 169 -0.84 4.72 -12.67
CA LYS A 169 -0.23 3.99 -13.78
C LYS A 169 1.17 4.55 -14.09
N PRO A 170 2.22 3.71 -14.15
CA PRO A 170 3.52 4.13 -14.63
C PRO A 170 3.45 4.65 -16.09
N PRO A 171 4.25 5.66 -16.47
CA PRO A 171 4.30 6.16 -17.83
C PRO A 171 4.68 5.04 -18.81
N THR A 172 4.03 5.02 -19.98
CA THR A 172 4.20 3.97 -20.99
C THR A 172 5.43 4.15 -21.91
N LYS A 173 6.20 5.22 -21.74
CA LYS A 173 7.41 5.52 -22.53
C LYS A 173 8.57 5.89 -21.62
N LEU A 174 9.75 5.34 -21.88
CA LEU A 174 11.01 5.92 -21.45
C LEU A 174 11.16 7.30 -22.12
N PRO A 175 11.69 8.32 -21.43
CA PRO A 175 12.15 9.51 -22.12
C PRO A 175 13.29 9.10 -23.07
N HIS A 176 13.14 9.39 -24.36
CA HIS A 176 14.05 9.07 -25.48
C HIS A 176 13.89 7.68 -26.12
N ASP A 177 12.86 7.54 -26.95
CA ASP A 177 12.95 6.78 -28.22
C ASP A 177 13.12 7.80 -29.36
#